data_AF-A0A3L6JKM0-F1
#
_entry.id   AF-A0A3L6JKM0-F1
#
_cell.length_a   1.000
_cell.length_b   1.000
_cell.length_c   1.000
_cell.angle_alpha   90.00
_cell.angle_beta   90.00
_cell.angle_gamma   90.00
#
_symmetry.space_group_name_H-M   'P 1'
#
loop_
_entity.id
_entity.type
_entity.pdbx_description
1 polymer ?
#
loop_
_entity_poly.entity_id
_entity_poly.type
_entity_poly.pdbx_seq_one_letter_code
_entity_poly.pdbx_strand_id
1 'polypeptide(L)'
;MNVLVVGYSGAGTKGIAQALGGPDTGTVVRTVELTQAESEDFPSRIEVSGFVPDLVVVATDGSLENVTRSRHIARVLNKQFPGTEKIAIANRPSELGSLSTEKISEILGLTAYARFESD
;
A
#
# COMPACT_ATOMS: atom_id res chain seq x y z
N MET A 1 8.65 -13.47 -8.37
CA MET A 1 7.41 -12.65 -8.26
C MET A 1 7.81 -11.20 -8.05
N ASN A 2 7.24 -10.27 -8.79
CA ASN A 2 7.50 -8.84 -8.68
C ASN A 2 6.40 -8.20 -7.82
N VAL A 3 6.77 -7.62 -6.68
CA VAL A 3 5.83 -6.95 -5.78
C VAL A 3 6.13 -5.46 -5.72
N LEU A 4 5.11 -4.63 -5.95
CA LEU A 4 5.18 -3.19 -5.76
C LEU A 4 4.44 -2.81 -4.47
N VAL A 5 5.16 -2.27 -3.49
CA VAL A 5 4.57 -1.71 -2.27
C VAL A 5 4.50 -0.20 -2.41
N VAL A 6 3.30 0.38 -2.30
CA VAL A 6 3.07 1.83 -2.41
C VAL A 6 2.32 2.31 -1.19
N GLY A 7 2.74 3.42 -0.60
CA GLY A 7 2.01 4.07 0.48
C GLY A 7 2.49 5.49 0.71
N TYR A 8 1.78 6.24 1.54
CA TYR A 8 2.29 7.51 2.02
C TYR A 8 3.45 7.31 3.00
N SER A 9 4.33 8.32 3.10
CA SER A 9 5.40 8.34 4.10
C SER A 9 4.81 8.08 5.49
N GLY A 10 5.39 7.10 6.20
CA GLY A 10 4.92 6.68 7.52
C GLY A 10 3.97 5.47 7.51
N ALA A 11 3.44 5.04 6.36
CA ALA A 11 2.51 3.91 6.27
C ALA A 11 3.16 2.53 6.47
N GLY A 12 4.47 2.45 6.73
CA GLY A 12 5.17 1.19 6.98
C GLY A 12 5.57 0.39 5.74
N THR A 13 5.65 1.04 4.56
CA THR A 13 6.02 0.42 3.27
C THR A 13 7.30 -0.41 3.34
N LYS A 14 8.35 0.07 4.03
CA LYS A 14 9.63 -0.63 4.20
C LYS A 14 9.50 -1.89 5.04
N GLY A 15 8.78 -1.83 6.17
CA GLY A 15 8.54 -2.98 7.03
C GLY A 15 7.71 -4.05 6.34
N ILE A 16 6.72 -3.63 5.53
CA ILE A 16 5.96 -4.53 4.65
C ILE A 16 6.87 -5.15 3.59
N ALA A 17 7.70 -4.35 2.92
CA ALA A 17 8.59 -4.84 1.88
C ALA A 17 9.62 -5.86 2.41
N GLN A 18 10.17 -5.62 3.60
CA GLN A 18 11.07 -6.57 4.25
C GLN A 18 10.39 -7.89 4.60
N ALA A 19 9.14 -7.85 5.05
CA ALA A 19 8.37 -9.06 5.34
C ALA A 19 8.04 -9.88 4.07
N LEU A 20 7.94 -9.22 2.91
CA LEU A 20 7.65 -9.86 1.62
C LEU A 20 8.92 -10.30 0.86
N GLY A 21 10.02 -9.56 1.02
CA GLY A 21 11.26 -9.73 0.27
C GLY A 21 12.41 -10.19 1.16
N GLY A 22 12.44 -11.49 1.47
CA GLY A 22 13.57 -12.14 2.11
C GLY A 22 14.56 -12.71 1.07
N PRO A 23 15.85 -12.89 1.43
CA PRO A 23 16.91 -13.36 0.53
C PRO A 23 16.60 -14.67 -0.21
N ASP A 24 15.75 -15.53 0.36
CA ASP A 24 15.44 -16.85 -0.18
C ASP A 24 14.08 -16.94 -0.91
N THR A 25 13.35 -15.83 -1.03
CA THR A 25 11.96 -15.85 -1.52
C THR A 25 11.83 -15.82 -3.05
N GLY A 26 12.87 -15.40 -3.78
CA GLY A 26 12.76 -15.11 -5.21
C GLY A 26 11.78 -13.96 -5.54
N THR A 27 11.37 -13.19 -4.51
CA THR A 27 10.47 -12.05 -4.63
C THR A 27 11.29 -10.77 -4.79
N VAL A 28 11.06 -10.04 -5.88
CA VAL A 28 11.64 -8.72 -6.09
C VAL A 28 10.64 -7.70 -5.60
N VAL A 29 10.94 -7.04 -4.49
CA VAL A 29 10.07 -6.01 -3.91
C VAL A 29 10.60 -4.61 -4.25
N ARG A 30 9.74 -3.75 -4.77
CA ARG A 30 10.01 -2.31 -4.90
C ARG A 30 9.05 -1.53 -4.02
N THR A 31 9.57 -0.48 -3.37
CA THR A 31 8.78 0.42 -2.54
C THR A 31 8.70 1.79 -3.18
N VAL A 32 7.51 2.40 -3.15
CA VAL A 32 7.30 3.81 -3.47
C VAL A 32 6.63 4.48 -2.27
N GLU A 33 7.27 5.52 -1.73
CA GLU A 33 6.71 6.34 -0.66
C GLU A 33 6.30 7.70 -1.23
N LEU A 34 5.02 8.04 -1.09
CA LEU A 34 4.50 9.36 -1.47
C LEU A 34 4.59 10.30 -0.27
N THR A 35 5.15 11.49 -0.46
CA THR A 35 5.24 12.48 0.61
C THR A 35 3.92 13.21 0.79
N GLN A 36 3.63 13.65 2.02
CA GLN A 36 2.39 14.36 2.35
C GLN A 36 2.40 15.85 1.91
N ALA A 37 3.53 16.34 1.38
CA ALA A 37 3.73 17.75 1.05
C ALA A 37 2.97 18.23 -0.19
N GLU A 38 2.24 17.36 -0.88
CA GLU A 38 1.41 17.70 -2.03
C GLU A 38 -0.06 17.82 -1.57
N SER A 39 -0.32 18.91 -0.85
CA SER A 39 -1.69 19.39 -0.68
C SER A 39 -2.22 19.84 -2.04
N GLU A 40 -3.34 19.25 -2.44
CA GLU A 40 -4.22 19.54 -3.60
C GLU A 40 -4.02 18.68 -4.86
N ASP A 41 -2.81 18.49 -5.36
CA ASP A 41 -2.58 17.72 -6.59
C ASP A 41 -2.09 16.30 -6.29
N PHE A 42 -3.05 15.39 -6.12
CA PHE A 42 -2.70 13.99 -6.02
C PHE A 42 -2.04 13.48 -7.32
N PRO A 43 -0.96 12.68 -7.25
CA PRO A 43 -0.22 12.27 -8.44
C PRO A 43 -1.13 11.49 -9.39
N SER A 44 -1.10 11.85 -10.68
CA SER A 44 -1.88 11.19 -11.73
C SER A 44 -1.28 9.83 -12.14
N ARG A 45 -0.02 9.59 -11.77
CA ARG A 45 0.75 8.38 -12.05
C ARG A 45 1.76 8.13 -10.92
N ILE A 46 2.06 6.86 -10.66
CA ILE A 46 3.13 6.45 -9.75
C ILE A 46 4.34 6.00 -10.58
N GLU A 47 5.48 6.65 -10.43
CA GLU A 47 6.66 6.36 -11.24
C GLU A 47 7.36 5.07 -10.79
N VAL A 48 7.39 4.08 -11.69
CA VAL A 48 8.04 2.78 -11.47
C VAL A 48 8.75 2.35 -12.76
N SER A 49 9.90 2.96 -13.03
CA SER A 49 10.64 2.76 -14.29
C SER A 49 11.09 1.30 -14.46
N GLY A 50 10.71 0.72 -15.60
CA GLY A 50 11.11 -0.63 -16.01
C GLY A 50 10.60 -1.75 -15.11
N PHE A 51 9.54 -1.52 -14.33
CA PHE A 51 9.01 -2.49 -13.38
C PHE A 51 7.53 -2.75 -13.61
N VAL A 52 7.19 -4.01 -13.89
CA VAL A 52 5.81 -4.49 -14.01
C VAL A 52 5.55 -5.43 -12.83
N PRO A 53 4.71 -5.03 -11.86
CA PRO A 53 4.38 -5.86 -10.71
C PRO A 53 3.40 -6.98 -11.07
N ASP A 54 3.61 -8.16 -10.48
CA ASP A 54 2.64 -9.26 -10.44
C ASP A 54 1.58 -9.00 -9.35
N LEU A 55 2.00 -8.34 -8.26
CA LEU A 55 1.16 -7.92 -7.13
C LEU A 55 1.49 -6.49 -6.73
N VAL A 56 0.45 -5.73 -6.44
CA VAL A 56 0.55 -4.39 -5.88
C VAL A 56 -0.02 -4.38 -4.47
N VAL A 57 0.76 -3.85 -3.54
CA VAL A 57 0.39 -3.71 -2.12
C VAL A 57 0.25 -2.24 -1.81
N VAL A 58 -0.95 -1.82 -1.42
CA VAL A 58 -1.22 -0.48 -0.90
C VAL A 58 -1.03 -0.50 0.61
N ALA A 59 0.05 0.10 1.09
CA ALA A 59 0.28 0.32 2.51
C ALA A 59 -0.52 1.53 3.00
N THR A 60 -1.18 1.37 4.13
CA THR A 60 -1.93 2.45 4.80
C THR A 60 -1.84 2.23 6.30
N ASP A 61 -1.78 3.30 7.10
CA ASP A 61 -2.15 3.16 8.50
C ASP A 61 -3.67 3.13 8.63
N GLY A 62 -4.19 2.54 9.70
CA GLY A 62 -5.63 2.33 9.80
C GLY A 62 -6.46 3.58 10.11
N SER A 63 -5.89 4.78 10.22
CA SER A 63 -6.71 5.97 10.49
C SER A 63 -7.60 6.33 9.30
N LEU A 64 -8.82 6.85 9.56
CA LEU A 64 -9.77 7.23 8.50
C LEU A 64 -9.16 8.22 7.50
N GLU A 65 -8.37 9.18 7.97
CA GLU A 65 -7.69 10.18 7.14
C GLU A 65 -6.75 9.51 6.13
N ASN A 66 -5.87 8.63 6.59
CA ASN A 66 -4.86 8.02 5.74
C ASN A 66 -5.44 6.92 4.85
N VAL A 67 -6.46 6.18 5.31
CA VAL A 67 -7.20 5.24 4.45
C VAL A 67 -7.93 5.99 3.33
N THR A 68 -8.56 7.12 3.65
CA THR A 68 -9.24 7.96 2.64
C THR A 68 -8.26 8.50 1.60
N ARG A 69 -7.06 8.89 2.03
CA ARG A 69 -5.98 9.31 1.12
C ARG A 69 -5.46 8.15 0.27
N SER A 70 -5.22 6.98 0.88
CA SER A 70 -4.76 5.78 0.16
C SER A 70 -5.75 5.29 -0.89
N ARG A 71 -7.03 5.70 -0.82
CA ARG A 71 -8.00 5.48 -1.91
C ARG A 71 -7.52 6.08 -3.23
N HIS A 72 -6.84 7.23 -3.19
CA HIS A 72 -6.27 7.83 -4.40
C HIS A 72 -5.17 6.95 -5.01
N ILE A 73 -4.27 6.44 -4.17
CA ILE A 73 -3.22 5.49 -4.57
C ILE A 73 -3.85 4.28 -5.27
N ALA A 74 -4.87 3.67 -4.66
CA ALA A 74 -5.58 2.53 -5.23
C ALA A 74 -6.18 2.86 -6.62
N ARG A 75 -6.80 4.04 -6.78
CA ARG A 75 -7.38 4.49 -8.06
C ARG A 75 -6.33 4.69 -9.15
N VAL A 76 -5.19 5.30 -8.84
CA VAL A 76 -4.08 5.51 -9.80
C VAL A 76 -3.51 4.17 -10.23
N LEU A 77 -3.25 3.27 -9.28
CA LEU A 77 -2.70 1.95 -9.56
C LEU A 77 -3.65 1.07 -10.37
N ASN A 78 -4.96 1.20 -10.17
CA ASN A 78 -5.97 0.52 -10.99
C ASN A 78 -5.94 0.95 -12.46
N LYS A 79 -5.71 2.24 -12.73
CA LYS A 79 -5.57 2.76 -14.10
C LYS A 79 -4.22 2.38 -14.71
N GLN A 80 -3.15 2.45 -13.93
CA GLN A 80 -1.78 2.26 -14.42
C GLN A 80 -1.43 0.78 -14.64
N PHE A 81 -1.94 -0.12 -13.80
CA PHE A 81 -1.70 -1.55 -13.85
C PHE A 81 -3.03 -2.32 -13.96
N PRO A 82 -3.77 -2.19 -15.08
CA PRO A 82 -5.04 -2.89 -15.25
C PRO A 82 -4.80 -4.40 -15.22
N GLY A 83 -5.65 -5.13 -14.49
CA GLY A 83 -5.57 -6.60 -14.37
C GLY A 83 -4.55 -7.14 -13.35
N THR A 84 -3.60 -6.33 -12.86
CA THR A 84 -2.69 -6.75 -11.77
C THR A 84 -3.45 -6.86 -10.45
N GLU A 85 -3.19 -7.91 -9.67
CA GLU A 85 -3.78 -8.08 -8.35
C GLU A 85 -3.34 -6.95 -7.40
N LYS A 86 -4.28 -6.46 -6.60
CA LYS A 86 -4.06 -5.37 -5.64
C LYS A 86 -4.67 -5.72 -4.30
N ILE A 87 -3.86 -5.58 -3.26
CA ILE A 87 -4.30 -5.73 -1.87
C ILE A 87 -3.92 -4.49 -1.07
N ALA A 88 -4.61 -4.27 0.05
CA ALA A 88 -4.22 -3.29 1.04
C ALA A 88 -3.63 -3.98 2.26
N ILE A 89 -2.60 -3.38 2.86
CA ILE A 89 -2.08 -3.79 4.16
C ILE A 89 -2.25 -2.63 5.12
N ALA A 90 -3.10 -2.83 6.12
CA ALA A 90 -3.29 -1.94 7.26
C ALA A 90 -2.14 -2.16 8.25
N ASN A 91 -1.24 -1.18 8.32
CA ASN A 91 -0.15 -1.17 9.28
C ASN A 91 -0.64 -0.63 10.63
N ARG A 92 -0.09 -1.18 11.72
CA ARG A 92 -0.45 -0.83 13.11
C ARG A 92 -1.96 -0.90 13.40
N PRO A 93 -2.60 -2.05 13.12
CA PRO A 93 -4.04 -2.23 13.30
C PRO A 93 -4.49 -2.11 14.78
N SER A 94 -3.57 -2.24 15.74
CA SER A 94 -3.82 -2.15 17.18
C SER A 94 -3.85 -0.72 17.74
N GLU A 95 -3.50 0.30 16.95
CA GLU A 95 -3.53 1.70 17.40
C GLU A 95 -4.97 2.18 17.64
N LEU A 96 -5.17 2.99 18.70
CA LEU A 96 -6.47 3.56 19.02
C LEU A 96 -6.96 4.44 17.85
N GLY A 97 -8.16 4.16 17.34
CA GLY A 97 -8.73 4.87 16.20
C GLY A 97 -8.41 4.24 14.83
N SER A 98 -7.70 3.11 14.81
CA SER A 98 -7.52 2.30 13.62
C SER A 98 -8.83 1.68 13.16
N LEU A 99 -9.13 1.78 11.86
CA LEU A 99 -10.27 1.18 11.21
C LEU A 99 -10.09 -0.34 11.08
N SER A 100 -11.20 -1.07 11.08
CA SER A 100 -11.17 -2.50 10.78
C SER A 100 -10.79 -2.76 9.31
N THR A 101 -10.26 -3.95 9.02
CA THR A 101 -9.92 -4.37 7.66
C THR A 101 -11.10 -4.32 6.71
N GLU A 102 -12.32 -4.64 7.17
CA GLU A 102 -13.54 -4.57 6.38
C GLU A 102 -13.83 -3.12 5.96
N LYS A 103 -13.66 -2.17 6.88
CA LYS A 103 -13.90 -0.76 6.58
C LYS A 103 -12.84 -0.19 5.65
N ILE A 104 -11.59 -0.60 5.83
CA ILE A 104 -10.48 -0.25 4.92
C ILE A 104 -10.77 -0.79 3.52
N SER A 105 -11.23 -2.05 3.43
CA SER A 105 -11.61 -2.67 2.16
C SER A 105 -12.72 -1.92 1.44
N GLU A 106 -13.75 -1.51 2.17
CA GLU A 106 -14.86 -0.72 1.63
C GLU A 106 -14.36 0.63 1.07
N ILE A 107 -13.51 1.35 1.81
CA ILE A 107 -13.03 2.68 1.40
C ILE A 107 -12.10 2.59 0.19
N LEU A 108 -11.18 1.62 0.19
CA LEU A 108 -10.16 1.48 -0.85
C LEU A 108 -10.68 0.76 -2.10
N GLY A 109 -11.72 -0.07 -1.95
CA GLY A 109 -12.16 -1.00 -2.99
C GLY A 109 -11.14 -2.11 -3.26
N LEU A 110 -10.38 -2.51 -2.24
CA LEU A 110 -9.35 -3.55 -2.29
C LEU A 110 -9.54 -4.53 -1.12
N THR A 111 -9.13 -5.78 -1.28
CA THR A 111 -9.04 -6.71 -0.13
C THR A 111 -7.94 -6.24 0.83
N ALA A 112 -8.28 -6.03 2.10
CA ALA A 112 -7.38 -5.48 3.11
C ALA A 112 -7.00 -6.54 4.16
N TYR A 113 -5.74 -6.52 4.57
CA TYR A 113 -5.19 -7.39 5.59
C TYR A 113 -4.50 -6.56 6.68
N ALA A 114 -4.55 -7.04 7.91
CA ALA A 114 -3.86 -6.44 9.04
C ALA A 114 -2.42 -6.96 9.13
N ARG A 115 -1.44 -6.06 9.28
CA ARG A 115 -0.07 -6.43 9.63
C ARG A 115 0.13 -6.30 11.14
N PHE A 116 0.32 -7.42 11.82
CA PHE A 116 0.76 -7.45 13.21
C PHE A 116 2.28 -7.46 13.22
N GLU A 117 2.89 -6.62 14.06
CA GLU A 117 4.30 -6.74 14.36
C GLU A 117 4.47 -7.97 15.25
N SER A 118 5.40 -8.86 14.89
CA SER A 118 5.82 -9.94 15.78
C SER A 118 6.74 -9.32 16.83
N ASP A 119 6.29 -9.29 18.08
CA ASP A 119 7.14 -8.98 19.24
C ASP A 119 8.32 -9.97 19.36
#